data_AF-A0A0C3N6D3-F1
#
_entry.id   AF-A0A0C3N6D3-F1
#
_cell.length_a   1.000
_cell.length_b   1.000
_cell.length_c   1.000
_cell.angle_alpha   90.00
_cell.angle_beta   90.00
_cell.angle_gamma   90.00
#
_symmetry.space_group_name_H-M   'P 1'
#
loop_
_entity.id
_entity.type
_entity.pdbx_description
1 polymer ?
#
loop_
_entity_poly.entity_id
_entity_poly.type
_entity_poly.pdbx_seq_one_letter_code
_entity_poly.pdbx_strand_id
1 'polypeptide(L)'
;MQRVPGSALILPAHNEPFHGLHQRLEQLRASTVRGTDRVRQQLAQPLRVIDLVRALYRSSIVAEQMHLNLATGETLAHLNYLDQRGEIVSAEDEDGAMRYRLA
;
A
#
# COMPACT_ATOMS: atom_id res chain seq x y z
N MET A 1 23.50 1.66 8.49
CA MET A 1 24.56 0.64 8.32
C MET A 1 23.94 -0.59 7.66
N GLN A 2 24.40 -0.96 6.46
CA GLN A 2 23.90 -2.15 5.76
C GLN A 2 24.52 -3.40 6.38
N ARG A 3 23.71 -4.23 7.07
CA ARG A 3 24.18 -5.39 7.84
C ARG A 3 24.50 -6.62 6.98
N VAL A 4 24.12 -6.61 5.71
CA VAL A 4 24.32 -7.72 4.76
C VAL A 4 25.24 -7.26 3.63
N PRO A 5 26.29 -8.02 3.27
CA PRO A 5 27.16 -7.67 2.15
C PRO A 5 26.38 -7.54 0.83
N GLY A 6 26.71 -6.54 0.00
CA GLY A 6 26.07 -6.34 -1.31
C GLY A 6 26.24 -7.50 -2.29
N SER A 7 27.30 -8.31 -2.09
CA SER A 7 27.62 -9.51 -2.87
C SER A 7 26.85 -10.76 -2.44
N ALA A 8 26.06 -10.71 -1.37
CA ALA A 8 25.30 -11.88 -0.91
C ALA A 8 24.35 -12.39 -1.99
N LEU A 9 24.28 -13.72 -2.15
CA LEU A 9 23.23 -14.39 -2.92
C LEU A 9 21.99 -14.54 -2.02
N ILE A 10 20.86 -14.00 -2.46
CA ILE A 10 19.60 -14.03 -1.73
C ILE A 10 18.75 -15.19 -2.24
N LEU A 11 18.22 -16.00 -1.33
CA LEU A 11 17.33 -17.13 -1.61
C LEU A 11 15.90 -16.77 -1.14
N PRO A 12 15.05 -16.19 -2.01
CA PRO A 12 13.71 -15.76 -1.61
C PRO A 12 12.74 -16.95 -1.52
N ALA A 13 11.65 -16.77 -0.76
CA ALA A 13 10.57 -17.77 -0.68
C ALA A 13 9.82 -17.95 -2.01
N HIS A 14 9.84 -16.92 -2.87
CA HIS A 14 9.22 -16.92 -4.19
C HIS A 14 10.20 -16.34 -5.23
N ASN A 15 10.12 -16.84 -6.46
CA ASN A 15 11.01 -16.51 -7.60
C ASN A 15 12.43 -17.07 -7.47
N GLU A 16 13.32 -16.62 -8.35
CA GLU A 16 14.69 -17.11 -8.48
C GLU A 16 15.66 -16.45 -7.48
N PRO A 17 16.73 -17.17 -7.06
CA PRO A 17 17.86 -16.57 -6.36
C PRO A 17 18.44 -15.34 -7.07
N PHE A 18 18.86 -14.32 -6.32
CA PHE A 18 19.36 -13.07 -6.91
C PHE A 18 20.44 -12.36 -6.07
N HIS A 19 21.18 -11.45 -6.69
CA HIS A 19 22.09 -10.50 -6.04
C HIS A 19 21.52 -9.09 -6.05
N GLY A 20 22.02 -8.19 -5.17
CA GLY A 20 21.57 -6.79 -5.14
C GLY A 20 20.44 -6.51 -4.14
N LEU A 21 20.54 -7.08 -2.93
CA LEU A 21 19.57 -6.90 -1.85
C LEU A 21 19.22 -5.42 -1.60
N HIS A 22 20.23 -4.56 -1.47
CA HIS A 22 20.01 -3.16 -1.10
C HIS A 22 19.25 -2.39 -2.18
N GLN A 23 19.51 -2.68 -3.45
CA GLN A 23 18.75 -2.12 -4.56
C GLN A 23 17.30 -2.62 -4.52
N ARG A 24 17.07 -3.91 -4.25
CA ARG A 24 15.72 -4.46 -4.12
C ARG A 24 14.94 -3.82 -2.95
N LEU A 25 15.58 -3.62 -1.80
CA LEU A 25 14.98 -2.93 -0.66
C LEU A 25 14.59 -1.49 -1.01
N GLU A 26 15.46 -0.78 -1.72
CA GLU A 26 15.16 0.58 -2.15
C GLU A 26 14.01 0.64 -3.17
N GLN A 27 13.95 -0.32 -4.11
CA GLN A 27 12.82 -0.46 -5.02
C GLN A 27 11.50 -0.70 -4.27
N LEU A 28 11.51 -1.59 -3.26
CA LEU A 28 10.36 -1.88 -2.43
C LEU A 28 9.92 -0.61 -1.68
N ARG A 29 10.84 0.05 -0.98
CA ARG A 29 10.58 1.32 -0.27
C ARG A 29 9.97 2.37 -1.19
N ALA A 30 10.60 2.59 -2.35
CA ALA A 30 10.13 3.57 -3.32
C ALA A 30 8.74 3.22 -3.88
N SER A 31 8.45 1.93 -4.11
CA SER A 31 7.12 1.48 -4.54
C SER A 31 6.05 1.71 -3.46
N THR A 32 6.35 1.41 -2.20
CA THR A 32 5.45 1.64 -1.07
C THR A 32 5.14 3.13 -0.92
N VAL A 33 6.17 4.00 -0.94
CA VAL A 33 5.99 5.46 -0.85
C VAL A 33 5.11 5.97 -1.99
N ARG A 34 5.38 5.56 -3.24
CA ARG A 34 4.52 5.93 -4.38
C ARG A 34 3.07 5.45 -4.23
N GLY A 35 2.86 4.27 -3.65
CA GLY A 35 1.52 3.76 -3.32
C GLY A 35 0.81 4.64 -2.30
N THR A 36 1.48 4.94 -1.19
CA THR A 36 0.98 5.83 -0.13
C THR A 36 0.63 7.21 -0.70
N ASP A 37 1.49 7.80 -1.51
CA ASP A 37 1.26 9.12 -2.11
C ASP A 37 0.03 9.13 -3.01
N ARG A 38 -0.18 8.06 -3.80
CA ARG A 38 -1.39 7.92 -4.63
C ARG A 38 -2.66 7.85 -3.79
N VAL A 39 -2.65 7.07 -2.70
CA VAL A 39 -3.80 7.02 -1.77
C VAL A 39 -4.05 8.41 -1.19
N ARG A 40 -3.00 9.05 -0.66
CA ARG A 40 -3.09 10.37 -0.05
C ARG A 40 -3.68 11.42 -1.00
N GLN A 41 -3.29 11.42 -2.27
CA GLN A 41 -3.80 12.34 -3.28
C GLN A 41 -5.30 12.21 -3.53
N GLN A 42 -5.89 11.01 -3.35
CA GLN A 42 -7.34 10.81 -3.52
C GLN A 42 -8.15 11.32 -2.32
N LEU A 43 -7.53 11.44 -1.14
CA LEU A 43 -8.20 11.80 0.12
C LEU A 43 -8.50 13.30 0.27
N ALA A 44 -8.40 14.09 -0.80
CA ALA A 44 -8.90 15.47 -0.83
C ALA A 44 -10.41 15.56 -0.56
N GLN A 45 -11.14 14.47 -0.82
CA GLN A 45 -12.54 14.28 -0.45
C GLN A 45 -12.71 12.99 0.37
N PRO A 46 -13.76 12.87 1.21
CA PRO A 46 -13.99 11.68 2.00
C PRO A 46 -14.29 10.44 1.13
N LEU A 47 -13.43 9.41 1.23
CA LEU A 47 -13.53 8.17 0.45
C LEU A 47 -13.51 6.94 1.34
N ARG A 48 -14.17 5.87 0.94
CA ARG A 48 -14.07 4.56 1.60
C ARG A 48 -12.86 3.80 1.07
N VAL A 49 -12.41 2.79 1.81
CA VAL A 49 -11.29 1.94 1.37
C VAL A 49 -11.51 1.33 -0.02
N ILE A 50 -12.74 0.88 -0.31
CA ILE A 50 -13.08 0.24 -1.60
C ILE A 50 -12.97 1.22 -2.79
N ASP A 51 -13.18 2.53 -2.54
CA ASP A 51 -13.04 3.56 -3.57
C ASP A 51 -11.55 3.76 -3.91
N LEU A 52 -10.67 3.59 -2.91
CA LEU A 52 -9.22 3.77 -3.01
C LEU A 52 -8.50 2.55 -3.58
N VAL A 53 -9.05 1.34 -3.42
CA VAL A 53 -8.49 0.12 -4.02
C VAL A 53 -8.27 0.29 -5.53
N ARG A 54 -9.21 0.94 -6.23
CA ARG A 54 -9.10 1.19 -7.67
C ARG A 54 -8.03 2.23 -8.04
N ALA A 55 -7.59 3.07 -7.09
CA ALA A 55 -6.48 3.99 -7.30
C ALA A 55 -5.12 3.29 -7.25
N LEU A 56 -5.03 2.16 -6.54
CA LEU A 56 -3.80 1.37 -6.40
C LEU A 56 -3.70 0.24 -7.42
N TYR A 57 -4.82 -0.41 -7.76
CA TYR A 57 -4.83 -1.61 -8.60
C TYR A 57 -5.74 -1.44 -9.81
N ARG A 58 -5.32 -2.01 -10.94
CA ARG A 58 -6.12 -2.02 -12.18
C ARG A 58 -7.39 -2.86 -11.97
N SER A 59 -8.50 -2.45 -12.59
CA SER A 59 -9.79 -3.15 -12.50
C SER A 59 -9.72 -4.64 -12.86
N SER A 60 -8.81 -5.04 -13.77
CA SER A 60 -8.62 -6.44 -14.14
C SER A 60 -8.02 -7.30 -13.02
N ILE A 61 -7.25 -6.70 -12.11
CA ILE A 61 -6.61 -7.39 -10.99
C ILE A 61 -7.64 -7.66 -9.88
N VAL A 62 -8.53 -6.70 -9.63
CA VAL A 62 -9.53 -6.77 -8.55
C VAL A 62 -10.88 -7.36 -8.99
N ALA A 63 -10.93 -8.01 -10.16
CA ALA A 63 -12.13 -8.65 -10.68
C ALA A 63 -12.50 -9.92 -9.89
N GLU A 64 -11.50 -10.61 -9.32
CA GLU A 64 -11.69 -11.79 -8.50
C GLU A 64 -11.75 -11.42 -7.01
N GLN A 65 -12.68 -12.02 -6.27
CA GLN A 65 -12.94 -11.70 -4.85
C GLN A 65 -11.68 -11.86 -3.97
N MET A 66 -10.85 -12.87 -4.24
CA MET A 66 -9.61 -13.08 -3.49
C MET A 66 -8.64 -11.91 -3.65
N HIS A 67 -8.44 -11.44 -4.89
CA HIS A 67 -7.57 -10.29 -5.16
C HIS A 67 -8.13 -8.99 -4.59
N LEU A 68 -9.46 -8.82 -4.63
CA LEU A 68 -10.11 -7.68 -4.00
C LEU A 68 -9.87 -7.65 -2.48
N ASN A 69 -9.93 -8.80 -1.80
CA ASN A 69 -9.66 -8.89 -0.37
C ASN A 69 -8.21 -8.51 -0.04
N LEU A 70 -7.24 -9.04 -0.80
CA LEU A 70 -5.81 -8.70 -0.63
C LEU A 70 -5.55 -7.20 -0.88
N ALA A 71 -6.08 -6.67 -1.99
CA ALA A 71 -5.94 -5.27 -2.34
C ALA A 71 -6.58 -4.33 -1.31
N THR A 72 -7.70 -4.72 -0.73
CA THR A 72 -8.35 -3.97 0.36
C THR A 72 -7.45 -3.94 1.60
N GLY A 73 -6.86 -5.08 1.98
CA GLY A 73 -5.90 -5.15 3.09
C GLY A 73 -4.67 -4.27 2.89
N GLU A 74 -4.07 -4.29 1.69
CA GLU A 74 -2.93 -3.42 1.36
C GLU A 74 -3.32 -1.94 1.36
N THR A 75 -4.52 -1.60 0.87
CA THR A 75 -5.04 -0.22 0.91
C THR A 75 -5.25 0.26 2.35
N LEU A 76 -5.79 -0.58 3.24
CA LEU A 76 -5.89 -0.28 4.68
C LEU A 76 -4.52 -0.07 5.31
N ALA A 77 -3.50 -0.84 4.92
CA ALA A 77 -2.15 -0.64 5.44
C ALA A 77 -1.60 0.77 5.10
N HIS A 78 -1.85 1.27 3.89
CA HIS A 78 -1.51 2.64 3.51
C HIS A 78 -2.28 3.69 4.32
N LEU A 79 -3.59 3.48 4.53
CA LEU A 79 -4.43 4.38 5.33
C LEU A 79 -3.95 4.43 6.79
N ASN A 80 -3.72 3.28 7.41
CA ASN A 80 -3.22 3.19 8.78
C ASN A 80 -1.85 3.87 8.93
N TYR A 81 -0.98 3.74 7.93
CA TYR A 81 0.30 4.44 7.92
C TYR A 81 0.14 5.97 7.93
N LEU A 82 -0.80 6.51 7.12
CA LEU A 82 -1.10 7.94 7.08
C LEU A 82 -1.78 8.43 8.37
N ASP A 83 -2.68 7.63 8.93
CA ASP A 83 -3.43 7.91 10.16
C ASP A 83 -2.49 8.01 11.36
N GLN A 84 -1.57 7.05 11.53
CA GLN A 84 -0.54 7.11 12.57
C GLN A 84 0.38 8.32 12.47
N ARG A 85 0.44 8.98 11.30
CA ARG A 85 1.22 10.19 11.06
C ARG A 85 0.38 11.47 11.23
N GLY A 86 -0.90 11.35 11.55
CA GLY A 86 -1.85 12.46 11.66
C GLY A 86 -2.13 13.16 10.34
N GLU A 87 -1.89 12.49 9.21
CA GLU A 87 -2.07 13.09 7.88
C GLU A 87 -3.50 12.96 7.36
N ILE A 88 -4.28 12.06 7.95
CA ILE A 88 -5.67 11.78 7.59
C ILE A 88 -6.50 11.65 8.86
N VAL A 89 -7.82 11.76 8.69
CA VAL A 89 -8.81 11.43 9.72
C VAL A 89 -9.90 10.55 9.12
N SER A 90 -10.59 9.78 9.97
CA SER A 90 -11.71 8.93 9.57
C SER A 90 -12.98 9.21 10.36
N ALA A 91 -14.12 8.95 9.74
CA ALA A 91 -15.44 9.03 10.36
C ALA A 91 -16.39 8.00 9.73
N GLU A 92 -17.38 7.56 10.50
CA GLU A 92 -18.46 6.67 10.04
C GLU A 92 -19.49 7.44 9.25
N ASP A 93 -19.90 6.87 8.10
CA ASP A 93 -21.06 7.36 7.37
C ASP A 93 -22.35 6.71 7.84
N GLU A 94 -23.47 7.13 7.25
CA GLU A 94 -24.82 6.67 7.63
C GLU A 94 -25.02 5.16 7.43
N ASP A 95 -24.21 4.53 6.57
CA ASP A 95 -24.26 3.10 6.27
C ASP A 95 -23.30 2.27 7.17
N GLY A 96 -22.60 2.92 8.09
CA GLY A 96 -21.64 2.27 8.98
C GLY A 96 -20.24 2.11 8.39
N ALA A 97 -19.95 2.72 7.22
CA ALA A 97 -18.67 2.59 6.55
C ALA A 97 -17.69 3.69 6.96
N MET A 98 -16.42 3.32 7.12
CA MET A 98 -15.33 4.28 7.34
C MET A 98 -15.02 5.09 6.09
N ARG A 99 -15.11 6.40 6.23
CA ARG A 99 -14.64 7.40 5.26
C ARG A 99 -13.38 8.06 5.77
N TYR A 100 -12.38 8.11 4.91
CA TYR A 100 -11.08 8.72 5.17
C TYR A 100 -10.96 10.00 4.36
N ARG A 101 -10.34 11.03 4.95
CA ARG A 101 -9.98 12.28 4.27
C ARG A 101 -8.67 12.82 4.83
N LEU A 102 -8.03 13.75 4.13
CA LEU A 102 -6.93 14.53 4.71
C LEU A 102 -7.40 15.22 6.00
N ALA A 103 -6.51 15.28 7.00
CA ALA A 103 -6.77 15.88 8.30
C ALA A 103 -7.15 17.36 8.18
#